data_AF-A0A517PSV4-F1
#
_entry.id   AF-A0A517PSV4-F1
#
_cell.length_a   1.000
_cell.length_b   1.000
_cell.length_c   1.000
_cell.angle_alpha   90.00
_cell.angle_beta   90.00
_cell.angle_gamma   90.00
#
_symmetry.space_group_name_H-M   'P 1'
#
loop_
_entity.id
_entity.type
_entity.pdbx_description
1 polymer ?
#
loop_
_entity_poly.entity_id
_entity_poly.type
_entity_poly.pdbx_seq_one_letter_code
_entity_poly.pdbx_strand_id
1 'polypeptide(L)'
;MIPHYLLNQRQRGRAIVEGAMFLDEAGVESMEKSWKLPMIGIHSTVSVLPGKQITNHVRRTFGHRDLQPGALMKAAVRIQGDLGVTTRVIRVVSVRREALSKMEHDPDYGRREAELEGWPQLSGPEFVSCFCKKFKVVPATPVTRIEFTYV
;
A
#
# COMPACT_ATOMS: atom_id res chain seq x y z
N MET A 1 -26.03 -5.04 4.44
CA MET A 1 -25.04 -3.97 4.57
C MET A 1 -23.99 -4.18 3.49
N ILE A 2 -23.96 -3.35 2.45
CA ILE A 2 -22.96 -3.49 1.38
C ILE A 2 -21.65 -2.88 1.89
N PRO A 3 -20.53 -3.62 1.92
CA PRO A 3 -19.27 -3.06 2.39
C PRO A 3 -18.85 -1.84 1.56
N HIS A 4 -18.54 -0.73 2.24
CA HIS A 4 -18.28 0.57 1.60
C HIS A 4 -17.16 0.52 0.54
N TYR A 5 -16.21 -0.40 0.67
CA TYR A 5 -15.11 -0.58 -0.27
C TYR A 5 -15.51 -1.21 -1.62
N LEU A 6 -16.73 -1.72 -1.77
CA LEU A 6 -17.26 -2.27 -3.02
C LEU A 6 -18.05 -1.24 -3.86
N LEU A 7 -18.35 -0.09 -3.30
CA LEU A 7 -19.18 0.93 -3.95
C LEU A 7 -18.32 2.06 -4.52
N ASN A 8 -18.59 2.49 -5.75
CA ASN A 8 -18.03 3.72 -6.29
C ASN A 8 -18.70 4.98 -5.69
N GLN A 9 -18.16 6.17 -5.95
CA GLN A 9 -18.64 7.43 -5.36
C GLN A 9 -20.16 7.65 -5.54
N ARG A 10 -20.67 7.38 -6.75
CA ARG A 10 -22.09 7.54 -7.09
C ARG A 10 -22.97 6.51 -6.38
N GLN A 11 -22.48 5.28 -6.27
CA GLN A 11 -23.17 4.19 -5.58
C GLN A 11 -23.21 4.40 -4.06
N ARG A 12 -22.16 4.98 -3.45
CA ARG A 12 -22.15 5.32 -2.02
C ARG A 12 -23.09 6.46 -1.68
N GLY A 13 -23.11 7.52 -2.49
CA GLY A 13 -24.04 8.63 -2.28
C GLY A 13 -25.49 8.15 -2.28
N ARG A 14 -25.80 7.22 -3.20
CA ARG A 14 -27.12 6.59 -3.27
C ARG A 14 -27.41 5.69 -2.06
N ALA A 15 -26.46 4.88 -1.62
CA ALA A 15 -26.62 3.98 -0.47
C ALA A 15 -26.81 4.72 0.88
N ILE A 16 -26.22 5.92 1.03
CA ILE A 16 -26.44 6.79 2.19
C ILE A 16 -27.85 7.39 2.16
N VAL A 17 -28.28 7.92 1.00
CA VAL A 17 -29.64 8.49 0.83
C VAL A 17 -30.73 7.44 1.04
N GLU A 18 -30.47 6.21 0.61
CA GLU A 18 -31.41 5.07 0.75
C GLU A 18 -31.35 4.41 2.14
N GLY A 19 -30.55 4.92 3.09
CA GLY A 19 -30.44 4.38 4.45
C GLY A 19 -29.81 2.98 4.52
N ALA A 20 -29.24 2.49 3.42
CA ALA A 20 -28.59 1.19 3.33
C ALA A 20 -27.17 1.17 3.95
N MET A 21 -26.68 2.35 4.36
CA MET A 21 -25.40 2.57 5.03
C MET A 21 -25.58 3.60 6.15
N PHE A 22 -25.17 3.27 7.37
CA PHE A 22 -25.17 4.17 8.51
C PHE A 22 -23.73 4.61 8.79
N LEU A 23 -23.49 5.91 8.78
CA LEU A 23 -22.23 6.52 9.22
C LEU A 23 -22.52 7.20 10.54
N ASP A 24 -21.82 6.80 11.60
CA ASP A 24 -21.83 7.54 12.86
C ASP A 24 -21.06 8.86 12.69
N GLU A 25 -21.19 9.77 13.65
CA GLU A 25 -20.52 11.08 13.60
C GLU A 25 -19.01 10.94 13.42
N ALA A 26 -18.39 9.91 14.02
CA ALA A 26 -16.97 9.58 13.84
C ALA A 26 -16.64 9.14 12.40
N GLY A 27 -17.51 8.38 11.76
CA GLY A 27 -17.40 7.94 10.36
C GLY A 27 -17.57 9.08 9.37
N VAL A 28 -18.50 10.01 9.64
CA VAL A 28 -18.70 11.24 8.85
C VAL A 28 -17.49 12.16 8.99
N GLU A 29 -17.02 12.38 10.21
CA GLU A 29 -15.87 13.25 10.49
C GLU A 29 -14.56 12.67 9.91
N SER A 30 -14.38 11.36 9.99
CA SER A 30 -13.27 10.64 9.34
C SER A 30 -13.35 10.75 7.82
N MET A 31 -14.56 10.65 7.23
CA MET A 31 -14.77 10.87 5.80
C MET A 31 -14.44 12.30 5.38
N GLU A 32 -15.01 13.31 6.05
CA GLU A 32 -14.80 14.72 5.73
C GLU A 32 -13.35 15.16 5.92
N LYS A 33 -12.70 14.72 7.00
CA LYS A 33 -11.25 14.93 7.21
C LYS A 33 -10.44 14.21 6.15
N SER A 34 -10.83 12.99 5.75
CA SER A 34 -10.15 12.22 4.70
C SER A 34 -10.19 12.88 3.32
N TRP A 35 -11.19 13.71 3.02
CA TRP A 35 -11.28 14.46 1.75
C TRP A 35 -10.48 15.76 1.74
N LYS A 36 -10.18 16.33 2.91
CA LYS A 36 -9.33 17.53 3.08
C LYS A 36 -7.84 17.22 3.24
N LEU A 37 -7.47 15.95 3.46
CA LEU A 37 -6.08 15.52 3.36
C LEU A 37 -5.63 15.74 1.92
N PRO A 38 -4.41 16.26 1.68
CA PRO A 38 -3.88 16.35 0.34
C PRO A 38 -3.96 14.95 -0.26
N MET A 39 -4.89 14.78 -1.22
CA MET A 39 -5.12 13.55 -1.96
C MET A 39 -3.87 13.30 -2.80
N ILE A 40 -2.78 12.85 -2.18
CA ILE A 40 -1.80 12.08 -2.90
C ILE A 40 -2.44 10.70 -3.04
N GLY A 41 -3.25 10.56 -4.08
CA GLY A 41 -3.76 9.28 -4.58
C GLY A 41 -2.61 8.45 -5.10
N ILE A 42 -1.78 7.97 -4.19
CA ILE A 42 -0.67 7.09 -4.50
C ILE A 42 -1.26 5.69 -4.53
N HIS A 43 -1.54 5.20 -5.73
CA HIS A 43 -1.90 3.81 -5.90
C HIS A 43 -0.66 2.95 -5.66
N SER A 44 -0.44 2.58 -4.40
CA SER A 44 0.47 1.48 -4.07
C SER A 44 -0.27 0.19 -4.34
N THR A 45 0.05 -0.48 -5.46
CA THR A 45 -0.50 -1.80 -5.77
C THR A 45 0.13 -2.83 -4.85
N VAL A 46 -0.57 -3.15 -3.78
CA VAL A 46 -0.23 -4.30 -2.94
C VAL A 46 -0.65 -5.54 -3.72
N SER A 47 0.31 -6.40 -4.10
CA SER A 47 0.04 -7.69 -4.73
C SER A 47 0.15 -8.77 -3.68
N VAL A 48 -0.96 -9.39 -3.34
CA VAL A 48 -1.02 -10.56 -2.45
C VAL A 48 -1.35 -11.81 -3.24
N LEU A 49 -0.75 -12.93 -2.82
CA LEU A 49 -1.10 -14.25 -3.33
C LEU A 49 -2.54 -14.61 -2.93
N PRO A 50 -3.27 -15.42 -3.73
CA PRO A 50 -4.57 -15.93 -3.36
C PRO A 50 -4.55 -16.58 -1.97
N GLY A 51 -5.55 -16.28 -1.13
CA GLY A 51 -5.67 -16.83 0.23
C GLY A 51 -4.71 -16.23 1.28
N LYS A 52 -3.83 -15.29 0.89
CA LYS A 52 -2.93 -14.61 1.83
C LYS A 52 -3.60 -13.37 2.43
N GLN A 53 -3.59 -13.25 3.76
CA GLN A 53 -4.01 -12.03 4.43
C GLN A 53 -3.06 -10.87 4.03
N ILE A 54 -3.63 -9.69 3.86
CA ILE A 54 -2.86 -8.49 3.52
C ILE A 54 -2.09 -8.05 4.77
N THR A 55 -0.82 -8.43 4.84
CA THR A 55 0.09 -8.15 5.97
C THR A 55 1.34 -7.38 5.56
N ASN A 56 1.38 -6.83 4.35
CA ASN A 56 2.52 -6.05 3.91
C ASN A 56 2.49 -4.67 4.54
N HIS A 57 3.61 -4.27 5.11
CA HIS A 57 3.79 -3.01 5.83
C HIS A 57 4.86 -2.13 5.18
N VAL A 58 5.50 -2.61 4.12
CA VAL A 58 6.53 -1.87 3.38
C VAL A 58 6.19 -1.83 1.90
N ARG A 59 6.57 -0.74 1.25
CA ARG A 59 6.61 -0.62 -0.21
C ARG A 59 7.79 0.19 -0.70
N ARG A 60 8.43 -0.30 -1.76
CA ARG A 60 9.43 0.38 -2.56
C ARG A 60 8.83 0.99 -3.82
N THR A 61 9.21 2.22 -4.12
CA THR A 61 8.71 3.02 -5.24
C THR A 61 9.75 4.03 -5.71
N PHE A 62 9.62 4.51 -6.95
CA PHE A 62 10.46 5.59 -7.49
C PHE A 62 9.93 6.99 -7.18
N GLY A 63 8.66 7.08 -6.75
CA GLY A 63 7.98 8.31 -6.35
C GLY A 63 8.08 8.60 -4.85
N HIS A 64 7.29 9.58 -4.40
CA HIS A 64 7.03 9.86 -2.96
C HIS A 64 8.28 10.16 -2.14
N ARG A 65 9.27 10.80 -2.78
CA ARG A 65 10.57 11.11 -2.19
C ARG A 65 10.44 12.08 -1.00
N ASP A 66 9.42 12.92 -1.03
CA ASP A 66 9.15 13.95 -0.02
C ASP A 66 8.01 13.57 0.93
N LEU A 67 7.54 12.31 0.86
CA LEU A 67 6.49 11.80 1.74
C LEU A 67 6.98 11.79 3.19
N GLN A 68 6.13 12.28 4.09
CA GLN A 68 6.47 12.41 5.50
C GLN A 68 5.79 11.32 6.34
N PRO A 69 6.45 10.82 7.40
CA PRO A 69 5.80 10.05 8.45
C PRO A 69 4.53 10.74 8.97
N GLY A 70 3.52 9.95 9.32
CA GLY A 70 2.21 10.42 9.78
C GLY A 70 1.19 10.69 8.67
N ALA A 71 1.63 10.82 7.41
CA ALA A 71 0.75 11.02 6.26
C ALA A 71 -0.24 9.84 6.11
N LEU A 72 -1.45 10.15 5.66
CA LEU A 72 -2.49 9.15 5.36
C LEU A 72 -2.62 9.00 3.84
N MET A 73 -2.72 7.75 3.37
CA MET A 73 -2.75 7.43 1.94
C MET A 73 -3.80 6.35 1.65
N LYS A 74 -4.33 6.35 0.41
CA LYS A 74 -5.20 5.28 -0.09
C LYS A 74 -4.34 4.20 -0.75
N ALA A 75 -4.35 2.97 -0.22
CA ALA A 75 -3.68 1.82 -0.80
C ALA A 75 -4.66 1.01 -1.66
N ALA A 76 -4.33 0.82 -2.94
CA ALA A 76 -5.06 -0.06 -3.85
C ALA A 76 -4.52 -1.48 -3.72
N VAL A 77 -5.28 -2.36 -3.06
CA VAL A 77 -4.90 -3.75 -2.89
C VAL A 77 -5.47 -4.59 -4.03
N ARG A 78 -4.58 -5.26 -4.76
CA ARG A 78 -4.91 -6.15 -5.86
C ARG A 78 -4.46 -7.56 -5.51
N ILE A 79 -5.38 -8.51 -5.48
CA ILE A 79 -5.04 -9.93 -5.34
C ILE A 79 -4.57 -10.42 -6.71
N GLN A 80 -3.43 -11.12 -6.77
CA GLN A 80 -2.97 -11.69 -8.03
C GLN A 80 -3.98 -12.73 -8.53
N GLY A 81 -4.39 -12.61 -9.80
CA GLY A 81 -5.44 -13.45 -10.39
C GLY A 81 -6.87 -12.92 -10.22
N ASP A 82 -7.06 -11.86 -9.42
CA ASP A 82 -8.37 -11.22 -9.24
C ASP A 82 -8.52 -9.97 -10.15
N LEU A 83 -9.75 -9.75 -10.61
CA LEU A 83 -10.18 -8.54 -11.34
C LEU A 83 -10.50 -7.39 -10.37
N GLY A 84 -10.64 -7.66 -9.07
CA GLY A 84 -10.95 -6.65 -8.04
C GLY A 84 -9.76 -5.82 -7.56
N VAL A 85 -10.01 -4.55 -7.27
CA VAL A 85 -9.13 -3.66 -6.50
C VAL A 85 -9.87 -3.18 -5.27
N THR A 86 -9.40 -3.54 -4.08
CA THR A 86 -9.94 -3.03 -2.81
C THR A 86 -9.10 -1.84 -2.35
N THR A 87 -9.74 -0.73 -1.98
CA THR A 87 -9.02 0.42 -1.43
C THR A 87 -9.03 0.37 0.11
N ARG A 88 -7.85 0.45 0.74
CA ARG A 88 -7.70 0.62 2.20
C ARG A 88 -6.99 1.94 2.51
N VAL A 89 -7.16 2.45 3.72
CA VAL A 89 -6.37 3.60 4.20
C VAL A 89 -5.15 3.09 4.94
N ILE A 90 -4.00 3.71 4.68
CA ILE A 90 -2.74 3.43 5.36
C ILE A 90 -2.20 4.71 6.00
N ARG A 91 -1.50 4.57 7.12
CA ARG A 91 -0.70 5.62 7.75
C ARG A 91 0.77 5.34 7.53
N VAL A 92 1.48 6.33 7.01
CA VAL A 92 2.94 6.26 6.82
C VAL A 92 3.63 6.29 8.18
N VAL A 93 4.49 5.31 8.42
CA VAL A 93 5.29 5.16 9.63
C VAL A 93 6.70 5.69 9.41
N SER A 94 7.34 5.34 8.30
CA SER A 94 8.69 5.79 7.98
C SER A 94 8.89 5.92 6.47
N VAL A 95 9.72 6.87 6.05
CA VAL A 95 10.09 7.06 4.65
C VAL A 95 11.60 7.27 4.58
N ARG A 96 12.28 6.53 3.71
CA ARG A 96 13.71 6.73 3.45
C ARG A 96 14.08 6.37 2.02
N ARG A 97 15.16 6.97 1.53
CA ARG A 97 15.78 6.60 0.25
C ARG A 97 16.92 5.63 0.49
N GLU A 98 16.95 4.54 -0.24
CA GLU A 98 18.04 3.56 -0.17
C GLU A 98 18.20 2.80 -1.49
N ALA A 99 19.41 2.30 -1.75
CA ALA A 99 19.66 1.40 -2.88
C ALA A 99 19.04 0.03 -2.64
N LEU A 100 18.55 -0.62 -3.70
CA LEU A 100 18.03 -1.98 -3.63
C LEU A 100 19.10 -2.99 -3.20
N SER A 101 20.36 -2.77 -3.60
CA SER A 101 21.51 -3.61 -3.25
C SER A 101 21.73 -3.76 -1.74
N LYS A 102 21.16 -2.88 -0.90
CA LYS A 102 21.17 -3.07 0.55
C LYS A 102 20.51 -4.39 0.97
N MET A 103 19.48 -4.84 0.25
CA MET A 103 18.84 -6.14 0.49
C MET A 103 19.70 -7.31 0.00
N GLU A 104 20.69 -7.09 -0.87
CA GLU A 104 21.64 -8.12 -1.30
C GLU A 104 22.80 -8.26 -0.32
N HIS A 105 23.32 -7.14 0.16
CA HIS A 105 24.50 -7.10 1.03
C HIS A 105 24.22 -7.46 2.49
N ASP A 106 22.98 -7.28 2.96
CA ASP A 106 22.53 -7.64 4.31
C ASP A 106 21.42 -8.70 4.21
N PRO A 107 21.75 -10.00 4.38
CA PRO A 107 20.79 -11.09 4.18
C PRO A 107 19.60 -11.06 5.16
N ASP A 108 19.82 -10.66 6.41
CA ASP A 108 18.78 -10.60 7.44
C ASP A 108 17.83 -9.43 7.16
N TYR A 109 18.39 -8.26 6.82
CA TYR A 109 17.62 -7.12 6.35
C TYR A 109 16.82 -7.48 5.09
N GLY A 110 17.46 -8.08 4.10
CA GLY A 110 16.84 -8.46 2.84
C GLY A 110 15.65 -9.40 3.02
N ARG A 111 15.80 -10.43 3.86
CA ARG A 111 14.72 -11.38 4.18
C ARG A 111 13.55 -10.68 4.87
N ARG A 112 13.81 -9.90 5.91
CA ARG A 112 12.78 -9.16 6.66
C ARG A 112 12.03 -8.19 5.76
N GLU A 113 12.73 -7.48 4.89
CA GLU A 113 12.14 -6.51 3.98
C GLU A 113 11.31 -7.15 2.88
N ALA A 114 11.76 -8.29 2.34
CA ALA A 114 10.98 -9.07 1.38
C ALA A 114 9.66 -9.55 2.02
N GLU A 115 9.69 -10.03 3.26
CA GLU A 115 8.50 -10.38 4.03
C GLU A 115 7.55 -9.20 4.22
N LEU A 116 8.06 -8.04 4.66
CA LEU A 116 7.26 -6.82 4.87
C LEU A 116 6.66 -6.26 3.56
N GLU A 117 7.26 -6.52 2.40
CA GLU A 117 6.72 -6.23 1.07
C GLU A 117 5.67 -7.25 0.59
N GLY A 118 5.49 -8.34 1.34
CA GLY A 118 4.53 -9.40 1.05
C GLY A 118 5.13 -10.66 0.39
N TRP A 119 6.45 -10.77 0.32
CA TRP A 119 7.21 -11.85 -0.34
C TRP A 119 8.11 -12.64 0.63
N PRO A 120 7.57 -13.26 1.69
CA PRO A 120 8.36 -13.98 2.72
C PRO A 120 9.13 -15.19 2.16
N GLN A 121 8.73 -15.70 1.00
CA GLN A 121 9.41 -16.81 0.34
C GLN A 121 10.65 -16.37 -0.44
N LEU A 122 10.86 -15.08 -0.65
CA LEU A 122 12.02 -14.55 -1.37
C LEU A 122 13.10 -14.13 -0.38
N SER A 123 14.33 -14.51 -0.68
CA SER A 123 15.51 -13.85 -0.10
C SER A 123 15.64 -12.42 -0.61
N GLY A 124 16.48 -11.61 0.06
CA GLY A 124 16.82 -10.27 -0.39
C GLY A 124 17.31 -10.22 -1.85
N PRO A 125 18.29 -11.04 -2.27
CA PRO A 125 18.75 -11.11 -3.65
C PRO A 125 17.68 -11.53 -4.66
N GLU A 126 16.84 -12.51 -4.32
CA GLU A 126 15.75 -12.93 -5.22
C GLU A 126 14.71 -11.83 -5.39
N PHE A 127 14.34 -11.14 -4.30
CA PHE A 127 13.45 -9.98 -4.35
C PHE A 127 14.04 -8.88 -5.25
N VAL A 128 15.32 -8.53 -5.08
CA VAL A 128 15.99 -7.51 -5.88
C VAL A 128 16.02 -7.91 -7.35
N SER A 129 16.36 -9.15 -7.67
CA SER A 129 16.34 -9.68 -9.04
C SER A 129 14.95 -9.56 -9.68
N CYS A 130 13.89 -9.98 -8.97
CA CYS A 130 12.52 -9.84 -9.44
C CYS A 130 12.12 -8.36 -9.65
N PHE A 131 12.48 -7.49 -8.71
CA PHE A 131 12.20 -6.06 -8.77
C PHE A 131 12.88 -5.41 -9.97
N CYS A 132 14.18 -5.63 -10.12
CA CYS A 132 14.99 -5.16 -11.23
C CYS A 132 14.44 -5.63 -12.59
N LYS A 133 14.09 -6.90 -12.72
CA LYS A 133 13.51 -7.47 -13.95
C LYS A 133 12.16 -6.82 -14.32
N LYS A 134 11.31 -6.58 -13.33
CA LYS A 134 9.97 -5.99 -13.50
C LYS A 134 10.04 -4.52 -13.88
N PHE A 135 10.86 -3.74 -13.18
CA PHE A 135 10.93 -2.29 -13.34
C PHE A 135 12.05 -1.82 -14.27
N LYS A 136 12.85 -2.75 -14.82
CA LYS A 136 13.99 -2.46 -15.71
C LYS A 136 15.02 -1.53 -15.07
N VAL A 137 15.38 -1.84 -13.82
CA VAL A 137 16.36 -1.09 -13.02
C VAL A 137 17.48 -2.00 -12.53
N VAL A 138 18.53 -1.42 -11.95
CA VAL A 138 19.70 -2.14 -11.42
C VAL A 138 19.72 -2.10 -9.89
N PRO A 139 20.44 -3.00 -9.19
CA PRO A 139 20.46 -3.01 -7.72
C PRO A 139 20.94 -1.70 -7.08
N ALA A 140 21.83 -0.97 -7.75
CA ALA A 140 22.31 0.33 -7.27
C ALA A 140 21.25 1.45 -7.37
N THR A 141 20.11 1.22 -8.06
CA THR A 141 19.07 2.24 -8.24
C THR A 141 18.47 2.65 -6.89
N PRO A 142 18.49 3.95 -6.54
CA PRO A 142 17.88 4.42 -5.31
C PRO A 142 16.35 4.38 -5.41
N VAL A 143 15.70 3.76 -4.43
CA VAL A 143 14.25 3.67 -4.29
C VAL A 143 13.80 4.33 -2.99
N THR A 144 12.57 4.82 -2.97
CA THR A 144 11.90 5.26 -1.74
C THR A 144 11.29 4.03 -1.08
N ARG A 145 11.77 3.68 0.11
CA ARG A 145 11.13 2.70 1.00
C ARG A 145 10.15 3.43 1.90
N ILE A 146 8.89 3.02 1.83
CA ILE A 146 7.78 3.55 2.63
C ILE A 146 7.29 2.43 3.54
N GLU A 147 7.30 2.67 4.83
CA GLU A 147 6.67 1.79 5.83
C GLU A 147 5.34 2.38 6.26
N PHE A 148 4.35 1.52 6.50
CA PHE A 148 3.00 1.95 6.81
C PHE A 148 2.22 0.91 7.63
N THR A 149 1.19 1.39 8.32
CA THR A 149 0.17 0.56 8.99
C THR A 149 -1.18 0.77 8.32
N TYR A 150 -2.04 -0.26 8.37
CA TYR A 150 -3.43 -0.12 7.98
C TYR A 150 -4.22 0.58 9.09
N VAL A 151 -5.11 1.50 8.70
CA VAL A 151 -6.06 2.18 9.60
C VAL A 151 -7.42 1.48 9.53
#